data_AF-A0A2N2ZTR0-F1
#
_entry.id   AF-A0A2N2ZTR0-F1
#
_cell.length_a   1.000
_cell.length_b   1.000
_cell.length_c   1.000
_cell.angle_alpha   90.00
_cell.angle_beta   90.00
_cell.angle_gamma   90.00
#
_symmetry.space_group_name_H-M   'P 1'
#
loop_
_entity.id
_entity.type
_entity.pdbx_description
1 polymer ?
#
loop_
_entity_poly.entity_id
_entity_poly.type
_entity_poly.pdbx_seq_one_letter_code
_entity_poly.pdbx_strand_id
1 'polypeptide(L)'
;MKARLFTLLLLLPVLFASGQRPQRCDVPLPDHIFKQKQRSVTLQPTEELRLQVAIAIASKNCLSVMQVKSLADQFIDDYSRLEFAKAAWHNTVDQENYYFVYDAFAYFSTVFMLHDYVQTMDSRPVDYLPPYEPPLSLNFPALDYPAFENYRGPSNCNYPIREDDFLRLAAQISANNAEQNRLLLLTQMAQNNCLSVAQAMKLSSMLKSEPNRLTFFRTALSTIYDLGNLPFGAQMFAHIPNKAAYNEMISRPTPAPQPIGPVPCFVSDEEFSQITNSIKKESFNSTKVTLTKQILRSKQCFTTRQVKEMVKLFSFDDSRLEIAKYAWDYTIDRDNYYQVADVFTFSSSKESLMKFLEGK
;
A
#
# COMPACT_ATOMS: atom_id res chain seq x y z
N MET A 1 -71.90 -13.34 71.54
CA MET A 1 -72.29 -13.53 70.12
C MET A 1 -71.77 -12.35 69.31
N LYS A 2 -70.82 -12.57 68.40
CA LYS A 2 -70.60 -11.74 67.19
C LYS A 2 -69.60 -12.45 66.29
N ALA A 3 -70.06 -12.75 65.08
CA ALA A 3 -69.42 -13.59 64.08
C ALA A 3 -68.11 -12.98 63.57
N ARG A 4 -67.10 -13.83 63.35
CA ARG A 4 -65.89 -13.49 62.59
C ARG A 4 -66.09 -13.92 61.14
N LEU A 5 -66.19 -12.96 60.24
CA LEU A 5 -66.13 -13.16 58.79
C LEU A 5 -64.65 -13.05 58.37
N PHE A 6 -64.06 -14.16 57.93
CA PHE A 6 -62.71 -14.20 57.38
C PHE A 6 -62.71 -13.54 56.00
N THR A 7 -62.00 -12.42 55.85
CA THR A 7 -61.73 -11.79 54.55
C THR A 7 -60.33 -12.23 54.10
N LEU A 8 -60.28 -12.96 53.00
CA LEU A 8 -59.08 -13.49 52.35
C LEU A 8 -58.37 -12.35 51.60
N LEU A 9 -57.20 -11.89 52.08
CA LEU A 9 -56.37 -10.94 51.33
C LEU A 9 -55.53 -11.71 50.31
N LEU A 10 -55.80 -11.45 49.02
CA LEU A 10 -54.95 -11.87 47.90
C LEU A 10 -53.60 -11.12 47.97
N LEU A 11 -52.51 -11.86 48.19
CA LEU A 11 -51.15 -11.38 47.97
C LEU A 11 -50.76 -11.64 46.51
N LEU A 12 -50.78 -10.59 45.69
CA LEU A 12 -50.18 -10.58 44.36
C LEU A 12 -48.64 -10.63 44.50
N PRO A 13 -47.95 -11.66 43.97
CA PRO A 13 -46.50 -11.65 43.94
C PRO A 13 -46.03 -10.64 42.89
N VAL A 14 -45.30 -9.63 43.33
CA VAL A 14 -44.53 -8.74 42.46
C VAL A 14 -43.45 -9.57 41.80
N LEU A 15 -43.63 -9.90 40.52
CA LEU A 15 -42.59 -10.43 39.67
C LEU A 15 -41.51 -9.36 39.51
N PHE A 16 -40.42 -9.50 40.25
CA PHE A 16 -39.19 -8.78 39.95
C PHE A 16 -38.69 -9.24 38.58
N ALA A 17 -38.93 -8.43 37.56
CA ALA A 17 -38.23 -8.54 36.29
C ALA A 17 -36.75 -8.23 36.55
N SER A 18 -35.95 -9.27 36.75
CA SER A 18 -34.49 -9.15 36.68
C SER A 18 -34.13 -8.81 35.24
N GLY A 19 -33.91 -7.52 34.96
CA GLY A 19 -33.23 -7.11 33.73
C GLY A 19 -31.88 -7.82 33.67
N GLN A 20 -31.72 -8.74 32.72
CA GLN A 20 -30.44 -9.38 32.47
C GLN A 20 -29.42 -8.30 32.12
N ARG A 21 -28.35 -8.19 32.92
CA ARG A 21 -27.19 -7.37 32.55
C ARG A 21 -26.67 -7.86 31.19
N PRO A 22 -26.22 -6.96 30.28
CA PRO A 22 -25.69 -7.38 28.99
C PRO A 22 -24.55 -8.36 29.23
N GLN A 23 -24.68 -9.55 28.64
CA GLN A 23 -23.71 -10.63 28.74
C GLN A 23 -22.40 -10.09 28.15
N ARG A 24 -21.36 -9.93 28.98
CA ARG A 24 -20.04 -9.54 28.47
C ARG A 24 -19.54 -10.65 27.55
N CYS A 25 -19.17 -10.28 26.34
CA CYS A 25 -18.62 -11.21 25.37
C CYS A 25 -17.13 -11.41 25.61
N ASP A 26 -16.80 -12.47 26.37
CA ASP A 26 -15.42 -12.78 26.74
C ASP A 26 -14.84 -13.98 25.98
N VAL A 27 -15.68 -14.89 25.47
CA VAL A 27 -15.24 -16.13 24.80
C VAL A 27 -16.00 -16.31 23.48
N PRO A 28 -15.30 -16.43 22.33
CA PRO A 28 -15.97 -16.60 21.04
C PRO A 28 -16.51 -18.03 20.92
N LEU A 29 -17.40 -18.26 19.94
CA LEU A 29 -17.88 -19.59 19.64
C LEU A 29 -16.72 -20.57 19.36
N PRO A 30 -16.75 -21.80 19.90
CA PRO A 30 -15.82 -22.84 19.48
C PRO A 30 -15.98 -23.14 17.99
N ASP A 31 -14.86 -23.39 17.28
CA ASP A 31 -14.83 -23.54 15.82
C ASP A 31 -15.86 -24.53 15.26
N HIS A 32 -16.08 -25.66 15.94
CA HIS A 32 -17.04 -26.66 15.48
C HIS A 32 -18.50 -26.15 15.54
N ILE A 33 -18.85 -25.42 16.60
CA ILE A 33 -20.17 -24.78 16.75
C ILE A 33 -20.31 -23.63 15.76
N PHE A 34 -19.26 -22.84 15.60
CA PHE A 34 -19.23 -21.75 14.64
C PHE A 34 -19.46 -22.26 13.21
N LYS A 35 -18.71 -23.29 12.77
CA LYS A 35 -18.88 -23.90 11.44
C LYS A 35 -20.29 -24.46 11.22
N GLN A 36 -20.91 -25.06 12.24
CA GLN A 36 -22.29 -25.51 12.17
C GLN A 36 -23.26 -24.35 11.94
N LYS A 37 -23.11 -23.26 12.70
CA LYS A 37 -23.93 -22.04 12.57
C LYS A 37 -23.69 -21.32 11.25
N GLN A 38 -22.45 -21.20 10.80
CA GLN A 38 -22.10 -20.64 9.50
C GLN A 38 -22.77 -21.43 8.37
N ARG A 39 -22.75 -22.77 8.43
CA ARG A 39 -23.47 -23.60 7.46
C ARG A 39 -24.96 -23.29 7.43
N SER A 40 -25.58 -22.98 8.58
CA SER A 40 -27.00 -22.59 8.62
C SER A 40 -27.29 -21.26 7.91
N VAL A 41 -26.30 -20.36 7.83
CA VAL A 41 -26.37 -19.14 7.00
C VAL A 41 -26.23 -19.51 5.54
N THR A 42 -25.18 -20.25 5.15
CA THR A 42 -24.92 -20.61 3.74
C THR A 42 -26.08 -21.38 3.09
N LEU A 43 -26.81 -22.19 3.87
CA LEU A 43 -27.97 -22.95 3.40
C LEU A 43 -29.21 -22.11 3.09
N GLN A 44 -29.24 -20.82 3.49
CA GLN A 44 -30.41 -19.98 3.19
C GLN A 44 -30.49 -19.63 1.70
N PRO A 45 -31.71 -19.65 1.13
CA PRO A 45 -31.90 -19.56 -0.32
C PRO A 45 -31.77 -18.13 -0.87
N THR A 46 -31.95 -17.10 -0.03
CA THR A 46 -31.86 -15.69 -0.43
C THR A 46 -30.88 -14.94 0.47
N GLU A 47 -30.32 -13.85 -0.06
CA GLU A 47 -29.40 -12.99 0.70
C GLU A 47 -30.05 -12.38 1.95
N GLU A 48 -31.30 -11.93 1.83
CA GLU A 48 -32.11 -11.44 2.96
C GLU A 48 -32.22 -12.48 4.09
N LEU A 49 -32.49 -13.75 3.75
CA LEU A 49 -32.58 -14.82 4.75
C LEU A 49 -31.22 -15.15 5.35
N ARG A 50 -30.13 -15.10 4.56
CA ARG A 50 -28.76 -15.24 5.09
C ARG A 50 -28.49 -14.16 6.12
N LEU A 51 -28.87 -12.91 5.82
CA LEU A 51 -28.62 -11.75 6.66
C LEU A 51 -29.36 -11.88 7.99
N GLN A 52 -30.66 -12.21 7.94
CA GLN A 52 -31.47 -12.44 9.13
C GLN A 52 -30.89 -13.53 10.03
N VAL A 53 -30.48 -14.68 9.46
CA VAL A 53 -29.88 -15.78 10.24
C VAL A 53 -28.53 -15.39 10.83
N ALA A 54 -27.68 -14.70 10.07
CA ALA A 54 -26.38 -14.24 10.54
C ALA A 54 -26.50 -13.22 11.69
N ILE A 55 -27.39 -12.24 11.57
CA ILE A 55 -27.70 -11.27 12.64
C ILE A 55 -28.24 -11.98 13.88
N ALA A 56 -29.11 -12.98 13.71
CA ALA A 56 -29.62 -13.78 14.83
C ALA A 56 -28.50 -14.60 15.52
N ILE A 57 -27.48 -15.04 14.79
CA ILE A 57 -26.29 -15.69 15.36
C ILE A 57 -25.47 -14.66 16.14
N ALA A 58 -25.11 -13.53 15.54
CA ALA A 58 -24.26 -12.52 16.16
C ALA A 58 -24.92 -11.86 17.39
N SER A 59 -26.24 -11.68 17.40
CA SER A 59 -26.97 -11.10 18.54
C SER A 59 -27.06 -12.02 19.76
N LYS A 60 -26.90 -13.34 19.59
CA LYS A 60 -27.07 -14.34 20.66
C LYS A 60 -25.79 -15.07 21.05
N ASN A 61 -24.68 -14.79 20.36
CA ASN A 61 -23.42 -15.50 20.55
C ASN A 61 -22.27 -14.49 20.47
N CYS A 62 -21.22 -14.75 21.21
CA CYS A 62 -19.99 -13.99 21.10
C CYS A 62 -19.14 -14.54 19.97
N LEU A 63 -18.63 -13.66 19.12
CA LEU A 63 -17.84 -14.02 17.93
C LEU A 63 -16.44 -13.42 18.04
N SER A 64 -15.45 -14.08 17.47
CA SER A 64 -14.18 -13.40 17.19
C SER A 64 -14.30 -12.58 15.92
N VAL A 65 -13.43 -11.59 15.74
CA VAL A 65 -13.40 -10.78 14.52
C VAL A 65 -13.26 -11.63 13.26
N MET A 66 -12.49 -12.73 13.33
CA MET A 66 -12.33 -13.67 12.22
C MET A 66 -13.62 -14.44 11.92
N GLN A 67 -14.42 -14.75 12.94
CA GLN A 67 -15.73 -15.37 12.79
C GLN A 67 -16.75 -14.38 12.20
N VAL A 68 -16.70 -13.10 12.60
CA VAL A 68 -17.51 -12.04 11.99
C VAL A 68 -17.14 -11.87 10.52
N LYS A 69 -15.85 -11.71 10.19
CA LYS A 69 -15.36 -11.64 8.80
C LYS A 69 -15.87 -12.82 7.97
N SER A 70 -15.71 -14.04 8.49
CA SER A 70 -16.11 -15.26 7.77
C SER A 70 -17.63 -15.38 7.53
N LEU A 71 -18.46 -14.80 8.42
CA LEU A 71 -19.91 -14.68 8.19
C LEU A 71 -20.24 -13.55 7.20
N ALA A 72 -19.52 -12.43 7.24
CA ALA A 72 -19.66 -11.35 6.28
C ALA A 72 -19.32 -11.80 4.84
N ASP A 73 -18.33 -12.68 4.67
CA ASP A 73 -17.96 -13.29 3.40
C ASP A 73 -19.09 -14.15 2.77
N GLN A 74 -20.15 -14.47 3.52
CA GLN A 74 -21.31 -15.21 2.99
C GLN A 74 -22.29 -14.34 2.19
N PHE A 75 -22.10 -13.01 2.20
CA PHE A 75 -22.93 -12.07 1.46
C PHE A 75 -22.25 -11.64 0.17
N ILE A 76 -23.04 -11.40 -0.86
CA ILE A 76 -22.57 -10.89 -2.15
C ILE A 76 -22.60 -9.36 -2.11
N ASP A 77 -23.68 -8.79 -1.57
CA ASP A 77 -23.88 -7.35 -1.48
C ASP A 77 -23.22 -6.72 -0.24
N ASP A 78 -22.55 -5.59 -0.46
CA ASP A 78 -21.83 -4.85 0.58
C ASP A 78 -22.74 -4.17 1.60
N TYR A 79 -24.01 -3.86 1.26
CA TYR A 79 -24.95 -3.34 2.26
C TYR A 79 -25.37 -4.43 3.24
N SER A 80 -25.56 -5.67 2.77
CA SER A 80 -25.79 -6.83 3.65
C SER A 80 -24.59 -7.09 4.57
N ARG A 81 -23.36 -6.98 4.05
CA ARG A 81 -22.13 -7.07 4.87
C ARG A 81 -22.07 -5.97 5.92
N LEU A 82 -22.41 -4.74 5.53
CA LEU A 82 -22.44 -3.56 6.40
C LEU A 82 -23.45 -3.73 7.53
N GLU A 83 -24.67 -4.15 7.22
CA GLU A 83 -25.74 -4.34 8.19
C GLU A 83 -25.39 -5.45 9.19
N PHE A 84 -24.89 -6.59 8.70
CA PHE A 84 -24.42 -7.67 9.56
C PHE A 84 -23.26 -7.22 10.45
N ALA A 85 -22.25 -6.56 9.89
CA ALA A 85 -21.08 -6.11 10.65
C ALA A 85 -21.44 -5.05 11.70
N LYS A 86 -22.42 -4.18 11.47
CA LYS A 86 -22.93 -3.28 12.51
C LYS A 86 -23.59 -4.06 13.64
N ALA A 87 -24.43 -5.05 13.31
CA ALA A 87 -25.12 -5.87 14.30
C ALA A 87 -24.17 -6.74 15.15
N ALA A 88 -23.03 -7.17 14.58
CA ALA A 88 -22.06 -8.03 15.25
C ALA A 88 -21.09 -7.30 16.19
N TRP A 89 -20.91 -5.98 16.02
CA TRP A 89 -19.88 -5.18 16.71
C TRP A 89 -19.88 -5.39 18.23
N HIS A 90 -21.03 -5.19 18.89
CA HIS A 90 -21.13 -5.26 20.35
C HIS A 90 -20.86 -6.65 20.94
N ASN A 91 -21.07 -7.70 20.15
CA ASN A 91 -20.88 -9.09 20.57
C ASN A 91 -19.60 -9.71 19.99
N THR A 92 -18.67 -8.88 19.55
CA THR A 92 -17.33 -9.33 19.15
C THR A 92 -16.39 -9.24 20.33
N VAL A 93 -15.63 -10.30 20.58
CA VAL A 93 -14.79 -10.41 21.79
C VAL A 93 -13.52 -9.56 21.70
N ASP A 94 -12.96 -9.42 20.50
CA ASP A 94 -11.70 -8.74 20.18
C ASP A 94 -11.96 -7.50 19.30
N GLN A 95 -12.77 -6.58 19.82
CA GLN A 95 -13.26 -5.39 19.10
C GLN A 95 -12.13 -4.46 18.64
N GLU A 96 -10.99 -4.44 19.33
CA GLU A 96 -9.80 -3.69 18.93
C GLU A 96 -9.28 -4.11 17.55
N ASN A 97 -9.61 -5.33 17.11
CA ASN A 97 -9.17 -5.91 15.85
C ASN A 97 -10.22 -5.81 14.73
N TYR A 98 -11.35 -5.14 14.97
CA TYR A 98 -12.52 -5.19 14.08
C TYR A 98 -12.29 -4.71 12.65
N TYR A 99 -11.22 -3.94 12.42
CA TYR A 99 -10.79 -3.53 11.09
C TYR A 99 -10.51 -4.72 10.15
N PHE A 100 -10.23 -5.93 10.67
CA PHE A 100 -10.10 -7.12 9.82
C PHE A 100 -11.39 -7.48 9.06
N VAL A 101 -12.56 -7.06 9.54
CA VAL A 101 -13.84 -7.26 8.84
C VAL A 101 -13.90 -6.44 7.55
N TYR A 102 -13.10 -5.36 7.42
CA TYR A 102 -13.10 -4.49 6.23
C TYR A 102 -12.69 -5.24 4.96
N ASP A 103 -11.82 -6.25 5.08
CA ASP A 103 -11.41 -7.10 3.96
C ASP A 103 -12.56 -7.90 3.32
N ALA A 104 -13.69 -8.06 4.03
CA ALA A 104 -14.87 -8.73 3.47
C ALA A 104 -15.63 -7.83 2.47
N PHE A 105 -15.38 -6.52 2.47
CA PHE A 105 -16.09 -5.55 1.63
C PHE A 105 -15.44 -5.38 0.25
N ALA A 106 -16.26 -5.20 -0.78
CA ALA A 106 -15.80 -4.95 -2.13
C ALA A 106 -15.53 -3.45 -2.40
N TYR A 107 -16.21 -2.55 -1.67
CA TYR A 107 -16.14 -1.11 -1.89
C TYR A 107 -15.68 -0.34 -0.65
N PHE A 108 -14.82 0.65 -0.84
CA PHE A 108 -14.36 1.50 0.26
C PHE A 108 -15.48 2.35 0.88
N SER A 109 -16.52 2.72 0.14
CA SER A 109 -17.64 3.53 0.65
C SER A 109 -18.35 2.85 1.82
N THR A 110 -18.60 1.55 1.73
CA THR A 110 -19.27 0.76 2.77
C THR A 110 -18.31 0.43 3.93
N VAL A 111 -17.01 0.29 3.65
CA VAL A 111 -15.97 0.24 4.70
C VAL A 111 -15.96 1.53 5.53
N PHE A 112 -15.96 2.71 4.89
CA PHE A 112 -16.01 3.99 5.61
C PHE A 112 -17.30 4.12 6.45
N MET A 113 -18.45 3.69 5.93
CA MET A 113 -19.70 3.68 6.69
C MET A 113 -19.67 2.75 7.92
N LEU A 114 -18.95 1.62 7.85
CA LEU A 114 -18.75 0.73 8.99
C LEU A 114 -17.77 1.35 10.00
N HIS A 115 -16.67 1.89 9.51
CA HIS A 115 -15.66 2.57 10.32
C HIS A 115 -16.25 3.74 11.11
N ASP A 116 -17.03 4.61 10.47
CA ASP A 116 -17.71 5.72 11.12
C ASP A 116 -18.68 5.23 12.21
N TYR A 117 -19.44 4.17 11.93
CA TYR A 117 -20.32 3.55 12.93
C TYR A 117 -19.52 3.05 14.14
N VAL A 118 -18.45 2.30 13.91
CA VAL A 118 -17.58 1.78 14.98
C VAL A 118 -17.00 2.91 15.84
N GLN A 119 -16.52 3.98 15.20
CA GLN A 119 -16.01 5.17 15.90
C GLN A 119 -17.08 5.87 16.75
N THR A 120 -18.33 5.92 16.29
CA THR A 120 -19.42 6.49 17.12
C THR A 120 -19.76 5.63 18.33
N MET A 121 -19.47 4.32 18.29
CA MET A 121 -19.74 3.38 19.38
C MET A 121 -18.59 3.29 20.39
N ASP A 122 -17.36 3.57 19.99
CA ASP A 122 -16.19 3.56 20.86
C ASP A 122 -15.88 4.97 21.39
N SER A 123 -16.27 5.25 22.63
CA SER A 123 -16.11 6.57 23.28
C SER A 123 -14.73 6.77 23.93
N ARG A 124 -13.72 6.00 23.53
CA ARG A 124 -12.36 6.10 24.08
C ARG A 124 -11.51 7.07 23.25
N PRO A 125 -10.71 7.95 23.88
CA PRO A 125 -9.70 8.71 23.16
C PRO A 125 -8.63 7.73 22.69
N VAL A 126 -8.53 7.55 21.37
CA VAL A 126 -7.60 6.62 20.74
C VAL A 126 -6.21 7.25 20.72
N ASP A 127 -5.26 6.58 21.37
CA ASP A 127 -3.83 6.79 21.15
C ASP A 127 -3.52 6.22 19.77
N TYR A 128 -3.18 7.09 18.81
CA TYR A 128 -3.00 6.69 17.41
C TYR A 128 -1.80 5.75 17.27
N LEU A 129 -2.05 4.44 17.19
CA LEU A 129 -1.18 3.57 16.40
C LEU A 129 -1.50 3.81 14.92
N PRO A 130 -0.50 4.12 14.08
CA PRO A 130 -0.73 4.33 12.64
C PRO A 130 -1.37 3.07 12.02
N PRO A 131 -2.19 3.22 10.97
CA PRO A 131 -2.95 2.13 10.39
C PRO A 131 -2.05 0.96 10.03
N TYR A 132 -2.35 -0.22 10.58
CA TYR A 132 -1.73 -1.47 10.16
C TYR A 132 -2.24 -1.79 8.75
N GLU A 133 -1.43 -1.44 7.75
CA GLU A 133 -1.65 -1.87 6.36
C GLU A 133 -1.64 -3.41 6.33
N PRO A 134 -2.63 -4.07 5.69
CA PRO A 134 -2.66 -5.52 5.60
C PRO A 134 -1.34 -6.03 4.97
N PRO A 135 -0.84 -7.21 5.39
CA PRO A 135 0.40 -7.74 4.83
C PRO A 135 0.24 -7.89 3.31
N LEU A 136 1.10 -7.18 2.59
CA LEU A 136 1.14 -7.18 1.13
C LEU A 136 1.38 -8.60 0.61
N SER A 137 0.32 -9.25 0.11
CA SER A 137 0.37 -10.59 -0.48
C SER A 137 0.94 -10.51 -1.90
N LEU A 138 2.26 -10.42 -2.01
CA LEU A 138 2.98 -10.59 -3.26
C LEU A 138 3.22 -12.08 -3.53
N ASN A 139 2.72 -12.58 -4.66
CA ASN A 139 2.95 -13.96 -5.08
C ASN A 139 4.18 -14.05 -6.00
N PHE A 140 5.30 -14.52 -5.46
CA PHE A 140 6.53 -14.75 -6.21
C PHE A 140 6.61 -16.21 -6.68
N PRO A 141 7.25 -16.49 -7.83
CA PRO A 141 7.41 -17.87 -8.29
C PRO A 141 8.21 -18.70 -7.29
N ALA A 142 7.89 -20.00 -7.19
CA ALA A 142 8.62 -20.93 -6.33
C ALA A 142 9.98 -21.28 -6.94
N LEU A 143 10.94 -20.36 -6.81
CA LEU A 143 12.34 -20.50 -7.21
C LEU A 143 13.23 -20.71 -5.98
N ASP A 144 14.46 -21.14 -6.22
CA ASP A 144 15.48 -21.21 -5.18
C ASP A 144 16.05 -19.81 -4.93
N TYR A 145 15.66 -19.19 -3.82
CA TYR A 145 16.08 -17.85 -3.42
C TYR A 145 17.23 -17.94 -2.41
N PRO A 146 18.41 -17.38 -2.71
CA PRO A 146 19.55 -17.45 -1.81
C PRO A 146 19.35 -16.58 -0.56
N ALA A 147 19.72 -17.12 0.61
CA ALA A 147 19.74 -16.38 1.88
C ALA A 147 20.98 -15.47 1.94
N PHE A 148 20.80 -14.21 2.34
CA PHE A 148 21.89 -13.22 2.40
C PHE A 148 22.37 -12.95 3.84
N GLU A 149 21.63 -13.38 4.85
CA GLU A 149 21.83 -13.07 6.27
C GLU A 149 23.22 -13.50 6.77
N ASN A 150 23.70 -14.62 6.23
CA ASN A 150 25.00 -15.20 6.56
C ASN A 150 26.04 -15.01 5.45
N TYR A 151 25.76 -14.18 4.45
CA TYR A 151 26.71 -13.90 3.38
C TYR A 151 27.93 -13.14 3.93
N ARG A 152 29.12 -13.55 3.47
CA ARG A 152 30.42 -12.99 3.87
C ARG A 152 31.35 -12.73 2.69
N GLY A 153 30.83 -12.83 1.46
CA GLY A 153 31.60 -12.61 0.24
C GLY A 153 31.69 -11.14 -0.16
N PRO A 154 32.19 -10.85 -1.37
CA PRO A 154 32.26 -9.49 -1.92
C PRO A 154 30.89 -8.82 -2.01
N SER A 155 30.85 -7.52 -1.76
CA SER A 155 29.63 -6.72 -1.76
C SER A 155 29.84 -5.35 -2.40
N ASN A 156 28.82 -4.85 -3.10
CA ASN A 156 28.81 -3.48 -3.64
C ASN A 156 28.17 -2.45 -2.70
N CYS A 157 27.56 -2.89 -1.60
CA CYS A 157 26.84 -2.02 -0.68
C CYS A 157 26.78 -2.62 0.74
N ASN A 158 26.28 -1.86 1.73
CA ASN A 158 26.40 -2.28 3.13
C ASN A 158 25.42 -3.37 3.55
N TYR A 159 24.14 -3.23 3.18
CA TYR A 159 23.08 -4.16 3.61
C TYR A 159 21.85 -4.03 2.72
N PRO A 160 21.17 -5.14 2.34
CA PRO A 160 19.93 -5.08 1.57
C PRO A 160 18.84 -4.29 2.31
N ILE A 161 17.93 -3.69 1.56
CA ILE A 161 16.72 -3.11 2.16
C ILE A 161 15.96 -4.15 2.97
N ARG A 162 15.31 -3.70 4.04
CA ARG A 162 14.56 -4.58 4.92
C ARG A 162 13.35 -5.18 4.19
N GLU A 163 12.93 -6.37 4.60
CA GLU A 163 11.84 -7.09 3.91
C GLU A 163 10.52 -6.30 3.92
N ASP A 164 10.22 -5.54 4.98
CA ASP A 164 9.05 -4.66 5.07
C ASP A 164 9.10 -3.51 4.04
N ASP A 165 10.25 -2.87 3.87
CA ASP A 165 10.44 -1.83 2.85
C ASP A 165 10.38 -2.41 1.43
N PHE A 166 11.02 -3.58 1.26
CA PHE A 166 11.00 -4.34 0.02
C PHE A 166 9.57 -4.68 -0.42
N LEU A 167 8.75 -5.27 0.47
CA LEU A 167 7.38 -5.68 0.16
C LEU A 167 6.51 -4.47 -0.21
N ARG A 168 6.65 -3.34 0.48
CA ARG A 168 5.92 -2.09 0.15
C ARG A 168 6.25 -1.56 -1.24
N LEU A 169 7.53 -1.48 -1.58
CA LEU A 169 7.97 -1.01 -2.90
C LEU A 169 7.55 -1.99 -4.00
N ALA A 170 7.73 -3.29 -3.75
CA ALA A 170 7.36 -4.35 -4.67
C ALA A 170 5.84 -4.38 -4.95
N ALA A 171 5.00 -4.10 -3.95
CA ALA A 171 3.55 -3.99 -4.13
C ALA A 171 3.15 -2.84 -5.06
N GLN A 172 3.75 -1.66 -4.88
CA GLN A 172 3.51 -0.51 -5.76
C GLN A 172 3.88 -0.82 -7.22
N ILE A 173 4.98 -1.55 -7.43
CA ILE A 173 5.40 -2.00 -8.76
C ILE A 173 4.40 -3.01 -9.34
N SER A 174 3.98 -3.99 -8.53
CA SER A 174 3.07 -5.05 -8.98
C SER A 174 1.70 -4.53 -9.42
N ALA A 175 1.21 -3.45 -8.82
CA ALA A 175 -0.07 -2.83 -9.14
C ALA A 175 -0.09 -2.13 -10.53
N ASN A 176 1.07 -1.95 -11.17
CA ASN A 176 1.15 -1.30 -12.46
C ASN A 176 0.92 -2.28 -13.63
N ASN A 177 -0.09 -2.02 -14.45
CA ASN A 177 -0.45 -2.89 -15.58
C ASN A 177 0.54 -2.82 -16.76
N ALA A 178 1.25 -1.70 -16.92
CA ALA A 178 2.16 -1.49 -18.04
C ALA A 178 3.56 -2.02 -17.71
N GLU A 179 4.06 -2.97 -18.49
CA GLU A 179 5.37 -3.57 -18.24
C GLU A 179 6.53 -2.59 -18.35
N GLN A 180 6.47 -1.62 -19.27
CA GLN A 180 7.49 -0.59 -19.40
C GLN A 180 7.57 0.29 -18.14
N ASN A 181 6.43 0.62 -17.54
CA ASN A 181 6.39 1.35 -16.27
C ASN A 181 6.94 0.50 -15.12
N ARG A 182 6.62 -0.80 -15.09
CA ARG A 182 7.21 -1.73 -14.11
C ARG A 182 8.72 -1.78 -14.24
N LEU A 183 9.26 -1.92 -15.45
CA LEU A 183 10.70 -1.93 -15.70
C LEU A 183 11.37 -0.62 -15.23
N LEU A 184 10.76 0.52 -15.50
CA LEU A 184 11.26 1.83 -15.04
C LEU A 184 11.32 1.89 -13.51
N LEU A 185 10.23 1.54 -12.83
CA LEU A 185 10.16 1.56 -11.35
C LEU A 185 11.14 0.57 -10.72
N LEU A 186 11.27 -0.63 -11.29
CA LEU A 186 12.23 -1.64 -10.85
C LEU A 186 13.68 -1.13 -10.98
N THR A 187 13.99 -0.49 -12.10
CA THR A 187 15.31 0.09 -12.37
C THR A 187 15.63 1.21 -11.38
N GLN A 188 14.67 2.10 -11.11
CA GLN A 188 14.80 3.16 -10.10
C GLN A 188 14.98 2.59 -8.68
N MET A 189 14.22 1.55 -8.34
CA MET A 189 14.34 0.89 -7.05
C MET A 189 15.74 0.30 -6.88
N ALA A 190 16.26 -0.40 -7.89
CA ALA A 190 17.61 -0.98 -7.84
C ALA A 190 18.71 0.08 -7.78
N GLN A 191 18.58 1.23 -8.45
CA GLN A 191 19.57 2.30 -8.40
C GLN A 191 19.65 2.98 -7.04
N ASN A 192 18.52 3.09 -6.34
CA ASN A 192 18.42 3.84 -5.09
C ASN A 192 18.56 2.97 -3.83
N ASN A 193 18.63 1.65 -3.98
CA ASN A 193 18.59 0.72 -2.86
C ASN A 193 19.61 -0.39 -3.05
N CYS A 194 20.23 -0.80 -1.94
CA CYS A 194 21.01 -2.03 -1.88
C CYS A 194 20.03 -3.22 -1.87
N LEU A 195 20.23 -4.19 -2.76
CA LEU A 195 19.36 -5.35 -2.90
C LEU A 195 20.13 -6.65 -2.66
N SER A 196 19.48 -7.65 -2.09
CA SER A 196 19.97 -9.02 -2.20
C SER A 196 19.65 -9.61 -3.57
N VAL A 197 20.36 -10.66 -3.99
CA VAL A 197 20.05 -11.40 -5.20
C VAL A 197 18.64 -11.98 -5.14
N ALA A 198 18.21 -12.48 -3.98
CA ALA A 198 16.84 -12.95 -3.79
C ALA A 198 15.80 -11.84 -4.04
N GLN A 199 16.02 -10.64 -3.50
CA GLN A 199 15.16 -9.48 -3.73
C GLN A 199 15.16 -9.07 -5.22
N ALA A 200 16.32 -9.04 -5.88
CA ALA A 200 16.41 -8.74 -7.30
C ALA A 200 15.70 -9.80 -8.17
N MET A 201 15.82 -11.08 -7.83
CA MET A 201 15.07 -12.16 -8.49
C MET A 201 13.56 -11.97 -8.35
N LYS A 202 13.07 -11.75 -7.13
CA LYS A 202 11.65 -11.46 -6.82
C LYS A 202 11.14 -10.27 -7.65
N LEU A 203 11.88 -9.17 -7.69
CA LEU A 203 11.58 -7.97 -8.48
C LEU A 203 11.55 -8.27 -9.99
N SER A 204 12.56 -8.95 -10.51
CA SER A 204 12.61 -9.31 -11.94
C SER A 204 11.46 -10.25 -12.35
N SER A 205 10.96 -11.09 -11.43
CA SER A 205 9.84 -11.99 -11.70
C SER A 205 8.53 -11.26 -12.03
N MET A 206 8.43 -9.98 -11.66
CA MET A 206 7.29 -9.12 -12.00
C MET A 206 7.27 -8.72 -13.48
N LEU A 207 8.38 -8.87 -14.21
CA LEU A 207 8.46 -8.61 -15.65
C LEU A 207 8.13 -9.89 -16.42
N LYS A 208 7.31 -9.78 -17.48
CA LYS A 208 6.97 -10.95 -18.32
C LYS A 208 8.08 -11.23 -19.33
N SER A 209 8.66 -10.19 -19.90
CA SER A 209 9.72 -10.28 -20.91
C SER A 209 11.09 -10.57 -20.28
N GLU A 210 11.73 -11.66 -20.69
CA GLU A 210 13.11 -11.97 -20.31
C GLU A 210 14.12 -10.88 -20.73
N PRO A 211 14.05 -10.28 -21.94
CA PRO A 211 14.86 -9.10 -22.26
C PRO A 211 14.72 -7.94 -21.26
N ASN A 212 13.51 -7.71 -20.72
CA ASN A 212 13.30 -6.69 -19.69
C ASN A 212 13.92 -7.12 -18.36
N ARG A 213 13.84 -8.40 -17.98
CA ARG A 213 14.55 -8.95 -16.82
C ARG A 213 16.06 -8.76 -16.94
N LEU A 214 16.63 -9.05 -18.11
CA LEU A 214 18.06 -8.86 -18.37
C LEU A 214 18.46 -7.38 -18.28
N THR A 215 17.62 -6.49 -18.82
CA THR A 215 17.81 -5.03 -18.71
C THR A 215 17.78 -4.57 -17.25
N PHE A 216 16.84 -5.07 -16.45
CA PHE A 216 16.79 -4.81 -15.01
C PHE A 216 18.07 -5.28 -14.30
N PHE A 217 18.50 -6.53 -14.53
CA PHE A 217 19.71 -7.04 -13.88
C PHE A 217 20.95 -6.25 -14.28
N ARG A 218 21.08 -5.82 -15.54
CA ARG A 218 22.20 -4.98 -15.98
C ARG A 218 22.34 -3.71 -15.13
N THR A 219 21.22 -3.11 -14.74
CA THR A 219 21.24 -1.93 -13.87
C THR A 219 21.43 -2.29 -12.39
N ALA A 220 20.85 -3.40 -11.94
CA ALA A 220 20.89 -3.80 -10.53
C ALA A 220 22.26 -4.34 -10.08
N LEU A 221 23.09 -4.89 -10.98
CA LEU A 221 24.35 -5.54 -10.59
C LEU A 221 25.26 -4.67 -9.72
N SER A 222 25.35 -3.36 -9.99
CA SER A 222 26.18 -2.44 -9.20
C SER A 222 25.64 -2.15 -7.80
N THR A 223 24.43 -2.58 -7.47
CA THR A 223 23.77 -2.36 -6.18
C THR A 223 23.39 -3.65 -5.45
N ILE A 224 23.87 -4.80 -5.94
CA ILE A 224 23.69 -6.10 -5.28
C ILE A 224 24.67 -6.25 -4.10
N TYR A 225 24.12 -6.67 -2.96
CA TYR A 225 24.87 -6.94 -1.74
C TYR A 225 25.65 -8.27 -1.81
N ASP A 226 25.00 -9.36 -2.21
CA ASP A 226 25.51 -10.72 -2.11
C ASP A 226 25.99 -11.24 -3.47
N LEU A 227 27.07 -10.64 -3.99
CA LEU A 227 27.57 -10.90 -5.36
C LEU A 227 27.86 -12.38 -5.64
N GLY A 228 28.31 -13.15 -4.65
CA GLY A 228 28.53 -14.59 -4.77
C GLY A 228 27.25 -15.39 -5.04
N ASN A 229 26.09 -14.82 -4.75
CA ASN A 229 24.78 -15.44 -5.02
C ASN A 229 24.24 -15.10 -6.42
N LEU A 230 24.90 -14.26 -7.21
CA LEU A 230 24.45 -13.89 -8.56
C LEU A 230 24.11 -15.09 -9.48
N PRO A 231 24.81 -16.25 -9.43
CA PRO A 231 24.43 -17.41 -10.23
C PRO A 231 22.98 -17.88 -10.06
N PHE A 232 22.33 -17.64 -8.91
CA PHE A 232 20.91 -17.99 -8.69
C PHE A 232 19.96 -17.23 -9.62
N GLY A 233 20.33 -16.02 -10.07
CA GLY A 233 19.52 -15.22 -10.98
C GLY A 233 19.35 -15.82 -12.37
N ALA A 234 20.17 -16.82 -12.74
CA ALA A 234 20.00 -17.56 -13.99
C ALA A 234 18.65 -18.31 -14.07
N GLN A 235 18.00 -18.57 -12.92
CA GLN A 235 16.64 -19.13 -12.85
C GLN A 235 15.57 -18.22 -13.48
N MET A 236 15.86 -16.93 -13.67
CA MET A 236 14.93 -15.96 -14.26
C MET A 236 14.79 -16.06 -15.78
N PHE A 237 15.60 -16.91 -16.42
CA PHE A 237 15.72 -17.03 -17.86
C PHE A 237 15.58 -18.49 -18.31
N ALA A 238 14.46 -18.80 -18.97
CA ALA A 238 14.25 -20.07 -19.63
C ALA A 238 14.83 -20.06 -21.06
N HIS A 239 14.83 -18.91 -21.74
CA HIS A 239 15.38 -18.80 -23.09
C HIS A 239 16.92 -18.82 -23.08
N ILE A 240 17.51 -19.76 -23.84
CA ILE A 240 18.96 -20.05 -23.84
C ILE A 240 19.81 -18.79 -24.11
N PRO A 241 19.55 -17.98 -25.16
CA PRO A 241 20.28 -16.74 -25.39
C PRO A 241 20.26 -15.75 -24.23
N ASN A 242 19.12 -15.59 -23.54
CA ASN A 242 19.02 -14.64 -22.42
C ASN A 242 19.76 -15.16 -21.19
N LYS A 243 19.66 -16.47 -20.93
CA LYS A 243 20.40 -17.14 -19.86
C LYS A 243 21.91 -17.05 -20.10
N ALA A 244 22.36 -17.26 -21.33
CA ALA A 244 23.76 -17.09 -21.73
C ALA A 244 24.22 -15.63 -21.53
N ALA A 245 23.43 -14.65 -21.97
CA ALA A 245 23.74 -13.23 -21.79
C ALA A 245 23.82 -12.83 -20.31
N TYR A 246 22.94 -13.38 -19.45
CA TYR A 246 23.02 -13.17 -18.00
C TYR A 246 24.31 -13.75 -17.41
N ASN A 247 24.65 -14.99 -17.76
CA ASN A 247 25.87 -15.65 -17.28
C ASN A 247 27.14 -14.94 -17.73
N GLU A 248 27.17 -14.46 -18.97
CA GLU A 248 28.26 -13.61 -19.48
C GLU A 248 28.37 -12.30 -18.69
N MET A 249 27.24 -11.69 -18.36
CA MET A 249 27.20 -10.44 -17.61
C MET A 249 27.79 -10.57 -16.20
N ILE A 250 27.51 -11.67 -15.49
CA ILE A 250 27.99 -11.89 -14.12
C ILE A 250 29.40 -12.50 -14.04
N SER A 251 29.93 -13.02 -15.15
CA SER A 251 31.29 -13.58 -15.21
C SER A 251 32.36 -12.55 -15.54
N ARG A 252 31.96 -11.37 -16.05
CA ARG A 252 32.88 -10.25 -16.27
C ARG A 252 33.30 -9.70 -14.90
N PRO A 253 34.62 -9.56 -14.62
CA PRO A 253 35.07 -8.95 -13.38
C PRO A 253 34.47 -7.55 -13.28
N THR A 254 33.70 -7.32 -12.22
CA THR A 254 33.18 -5.99 -11.90
C THR A 254 34.38 -5.06 -11.74
N PRO A 255 34.44 -3.92 -12.45
CA PRO A 255 35.48 -2.93 -12.20
C PRO A 255 35.50 -2.63 -10.70
N ALA A 256 36.69 -2.64 -10.09
CA ALA A 256 36.84 -2.40 -8.66
C ALA A 256 36.02 -1.17 -8.25
N PRO A 257 35.28 -1.20 -7.12
CA PRO A 257 34.54 -0.04 -6.65
C PRO A 257 35.52 1.12 -6.51
N GLN A 258 35.41 2.10 -7.40
CA GLN A 258 36.07 3.38 -7.15
C GLN A 258 35.38 3.97 -5.91
N PRO A 259 36.14 4.53 -4.94
CA PRO A 259 35.53 5.24 -3.83
C PRO A 259 34.55 6.24 -4.45
N ILE A 260 33.26 6.07 -4.14
CA ILE A 260 32.21 6.96 -4.59
C ILE A 260 32.50 8.29 -3.88
N GLY A 261 33.31 9.14 -4.51
CA GLY A 261 33.23 10.57 -4.29
C GLY A 261 31.77 10.98 -4.48
N PRO A 262 31.30 12.05 -3.80
CA PRO A 262 29.90 12.44 -3.82
C PRO A 262 29.34 12.32 -5.24
N VAL A 263 28.36 11.42 -5.40
CA VAL A 263 27.73 11.16 -6.70
C VAL A 263 27.36 12.53 -7.26
N PRO A 264 27.86 12.90 -8.46
CA PRO A 264 27.52 14.18 -9.03
C PRO A 264 25.99 14.23 -9.19
N CYS A 265 25.36 15.05 -8.34
CA CYS A 265 23.92 15.24 -8.33
C CYS A 265 23.57 16.15 -9.52
N PHE A 266 23.38 15.56 -10.71
CA PHE A 266 22.86 16.27 -11.88
C PHE A 266 22.06 15.31 -12.78
N VAL A 267 21.02 15.84 -13.43
CA VAL A 267 20.28 15.14 -14.49
C VAL A 267 20.90 15.50 -15.84
N SER A 268 21.31 14.51 -16.64
CA SER A 268 21.91 14.76 -17.97
C SER A 268 20.87 15.29 -18.97
N ASP A 269 21.32 15.94 -20.05
CA ASP A 269 20.41 16.45 -21.08
C ASP A 269 19.67 15.32 -21.81
N GLU A 270 20.30 14.16 -22.03
CA GLU A 270 19.66 12.98 -22.61
C GLU A 270 18.54 12.45 -21.71
N GLU A 271 18.82 12.32 -20.41
CA GLU A 271 17.84 11.87 -19.44
C GLU A 271 16.68 12.87 -19.29
N PHE A 272 17.01 14.16 -19.27
CA PHE A 272 16.01 15.23 -19.23
C PHE A 272 15.12 15.22 -20.49
N SER A 273 15.68 14.95 -21.66
CA SER A 273 14.91 14.77 -22.90
C SER A 273 13.92 13.61 -22.79
N GLN A 274 14.33 12.48 -22.21
CA GLN A 274 13.44 11.33 -21.98
C GLN A 274 12.32 11.65 -20.98
N ILE A 275 12.65 12.37 -19.90
CA ILE A 275 11.70 12.84 -18.90
C ILE A 275 10.63 13.73 -19.54
N THR A 276 11.05 14.76 -20.27
CA THR A 276 10.12 15.71 -20.89
C THR A 276 9.26 15.05 -21.96
N ASN A 277 9.80 14.10 -22.72
CA ASN A 277 9.03 13.30 -23.68
C ASN A 277 7.98 12.43 -22.99
N SER A 278 8.28 11.88 -21.81
CA SER A 278 7.32 11.09 -21.03
C SER A 278 6.17 11.97 -20.52
N ILE A 279 6.47 13.15 -19.98
CA ILE A 279 5.46 14.12 -19.54
C ILE A 279 4.58 14.60 -20.71
N LYS A 280 5.16 14.82 -21.89
CA LYS A 280 4.43 15.27 -23.09
C LYS A 280 3.42 14.23 -23.61
N LYS A 281 3.66 12.93 -23.40
CA LYS A 281 2.77 11.85 -23.86
C LYS A 281 1.46 11.77 -23.08
N GLU A 282 1.44 12.28 -21.85
CA GLU A 282 0.23 12.29 -21.03
C GLU A 282 -0.82 13.24 -21.60
N SER A 283 -2.08 12.80 -21.64
CA SER A 283 -3.19 13.60 -22.23
C SER A 283 -3.86 14.51 -21.22
N PHE A 284 -3.92 14.12 -19.94
CA PHE A 284 -4.59 14.87 -18.88
C PHE A 284 -3.61 15.70 -18.05
N ASN A 285 -3.98 16.94 -17.77
CA ASN A 285 -3.12 17.88 -17.02
C ASN A 285 -2.82 17.39 -15.59
N SER A 286 -3.80 16.81 -14.89
CA SER A 286 -3.62 16.23 -13.56
C SER A 286 -2.62 15.08 -13.55
N THR A 287 -2.65 14.22 -14.58
CA THR A 287 -1.68 13.13 -14.76
C THR A 287 -0.28 13.68 -15.01
N LYS A 288 -0.13 14.72 -15.85
CA LYS A 288 1.16 15.41 -16.05
C LYS A 288 1.72 15.95 -14.75
N VAL A 289 0.91 16.62 -13.93
CA VAL A 289 1.34 17.18 -12.63
C VAL A 289 1.83 16.06 -11.71
N THR A 290 1.04 14.99 -11.58
CA THR A 290 1.37 13.85 -10.71
C THR A 290 2.68 13.17 -11.15
N LEU A 291 2.81 12.87 -12.45
CA LEU A 291 4.01 12.27 -13.02
C LEU A 291 5.24 13.17 -12.82
N THR A 292 5.09 14.47 -13.05
CA THR A 292 6.18 15.45 -12.90
C THR A 292 6.68 15.51 -11.46
N LYS A 293 5.77 15.57 -10.47
CA LYS A 293 6.14 15.52 -9.05
C LYS A 293 6.88 14.23 -8.67
N GLN A 294 6.41 13.09 -9.20
CA GLN A 294 7.08 11.80 -8.97
C GLN A 294 8.51 11.78 -9.54
N ILE A 295 8.71 12.30 -10.76
CA ILE A 295 10.03 12.39 -11.40
C ILE A 295 10.95 13.32 -10.62
N LEU A 296 10.49 14.51 -10.24
CA LEU A 296 11.25 15.48 -9.44
C LEU A 296 11.75 14.85 -8.13
N ARG A 297 10.86 14.16 -7.41
CA ARG A 297 11.20 13.48 -6.16
C ARG A 297 12.19 12.32 -6.35
N SER A 298 12.04 11.57 -7.46
CA SER A 298 12.84 10.36 -7.71
C SER A 298 14.25 10.66 -8.23
N LYS A 299 14.40 11.66 -9.10
CA LYS A 299 15.70 11.97 -9.71
C LYS A 299 16.48 12.97 -8.90
N GLN A 300 15.77 13.90 -8.25
CA GLN A 300 16.37 15.04 -7.57
C GLN A 300 17.31 15.78 -8.55
N CYS A 301 18.12 16.72 -8.10
CA CYS A 301 19.27 17.17 -8.91
C CYS A 301 18.98 17.91 -10.25
N PHE A 302 17.85 18.59 -10.39
CA PHE A 302 17.55 19.36 -11.61
C PHE A 302 18.25 20.71 -11.61
N THR A 303 18.60 21.23 -12.79
CA THR A 303 18.99 22.64 -12.93
C THR A 303 17.75 23.52 -13.08
N THR A 304 17.87 24.80 -12.72
CA THR A 304 16.85 25.82 -12.92
C THR A 304 16.41 25.89 -14.39
N ARG A 305 17.36 25.74 -15.33
CA ARG A 305 17.07 25.66 -16.77
C ARG A 305 16.13 24.48 -17.09
N GLN A 306 16.44 23.29 -16.58
CA GLN A 306 15.61 22.10 -16.77
C GLN A 306 14.23 22.26 -16.13
N VAL A 307 14.16 22.85 -14.94
CA VAL A 307 12.87 23.16 -14.30
C VAL A 307 12.05 24.13 -15.15
N LYS A 308 12.65 25.21 -15.69
CA LYS A 308 11.98 26.12 -16.62
C LYS A 308 11.36 25.39 -17.80
N GLU A 309 12.12 24.51 -18.45
CA GLU A 309 11.64 23.74 -19.61
C GLU A 309 10.53 22.75 -19.22
N MET A 310 10.64 22.13 -18.05
CA MET A 310 9.63 21.22 -17.52
C MET A 310 8.33 21.94 -17.18
N VAL A 311 8.40 23.12 -16.56
CA VAL A 311 7.23 23.94 -16.22
C VAL A 311 6.51 24.43 -17.48
N LYS A 312 7.25 24.75 -18.56
CA LYS A 312 6.65 25.13 -19.85
C LYS A 312 5.77 24.04 -20.49
N LEU A 313 5.88 22.79 -20.06
CA LEU A 313 5.03 21.69 -20.57
C LEU A 313 3.55 21.81 -20.16
N PHE A 314 3.25 22.68 -19.19
CA PHE A 314 1.90 22.95 -18.71
C PHE A 314 1.32 24.19 -19.39
N SER A 315 0.05 24.12 -19.74
CA SER A 315 -0.64 25.22 -20.45
C SER A 315 -1.17 26.30 -19.51
N PHE A 316 -1.50 25.93 -18.26
CA PHE A 316 -2.12 26.81 -17.28
C PHE A 316 -1.14 27.22 -16.19
N ASP A 317 -1.16 28.51 -15.84
CA ASP A 317 -0.28 29.09 -14.84
C ASP A 317 -0.44 28.47 -13.45
N ASP A 318 -1.64 28.04 -13.07
CA ASP A 318 -1.88 27.35 -11.78
C ASP A 318 -1.03 26.08 -11.65
N SER A 319 -1.04 25.23 -12.69
CA SER A 319 -0.23 24.01 -12.73
C SER A 319 1.25 24.32 -12.87
N ARG A 320 1.61 25.35 -13.63
CA ARG A 320 3.01 25.82 -13.70
C ARG A 320 3.51 26.23 -12.32
N LEU A 321 2.68 26.92 -11.54
CA LEU A 321 3.05 27.47 -10.24
C LEU A 321 3.16 26.38 -9.20
N GLU A 322 2.23 25.43 -9.21
CA GLU A 322 2.28 24.23 -8.38
C GLU A 322 3.58 23.45 -8.61
N ILE A 323 3.94 23.18 -9.87
CA ILE A 323 5.17 22.47 -10.21
C ILE A 323 6.42 23.30 -9.89
N ALA A 324 6.41 24.60 -10.18
CA ALA A 324 7.54 25.48 -9.89
C ALA A 324 7.85 25.56 -8.40
N LYS A 325 6.84 25.64 -7.52
CA LYS A 325 7.05 25.61 -6.06
C LYS A 325 7.55 24.25 -5.60
N TYR A 326 7.00 23.17 -6.14
CA TYR A 326 7.41 21.81 -5.78
C TYR A 326 8.84 21.48 -6.22
N ALA A 327 9.26 21.94 -7.40
CA ALA A 327 10.58 21.65 -7.97
C ALA A 327 11.74 22.35 -7.23
N TRP A 328 11.47 23.39 -6.43
CA TRP A 328 12.50 24.15 -5.72
C TRP A 328 13.35 23.26 -4.83
N ASP A 329 12.72 22.36 -4.07
CA ASP A 329 13.43 21.46 -3.14
C ASP A 329 14.30 20.43 -3.88
N TYR A 330 14.14 20.28 -5.20
CA TYR A 330 14.87 19.32 -6.04
C TYR A 330 15.83 19.99 -7.05
N THR A 331 16.07 21.30 -6.91
CA THR A 331 16.92 22.07 -7.82
C THR A 331 18.30 22.33 -7.22
N ILE A 332 19.36 22.20 -8.02
CA ILE A 332 20.75 22.28 -7.52
C ILE A 332 21.30 23.71 -7.52
N ASP A 333 20.92 24.53 -8.50
CA ASP A 333 21.40 25.90 -8.69
C ASP A 333 20.30 26.91 -8.29
N ARG A 334 19.83 26.81 -7.04
CA ARG A 334 18.70 27.59 -6.51
C ARG A 334 18.92 29.10 -6.55
N ASP A 335 20.17 29.56 -6.53
CA ASP A 335 20.51 30.98 -6.68
C ASP A 335 19.97 31.57 -8.01
N ASN A 336 19.78 30.73 -9.03
CA ASN A 336 19.25 31.13 -10.33
C ASN A 336 17.72 31.01 -10.43
N TYR A 337 17.03 30.47 -9.42
CA TYR A 337 15.66 29.98 -9.58
C TYR A 337 14.61 31.07 -9.84
N TYR A 338 14.93 32.33 -9.52
CA TYR A 338 14.09 33.48 -9.89
C TYR A 338 13.77 33.50 -11.39
N GLN A 339 14.66 32.93 -12.22
CA GLN A 339 14.46 32.79 -13.66
C GLN A 339 13.26 31.89 -14.03
N VAL A 340 12.77 31.03 -13.13
CA VAL A 340 11.55 30.24 -13.37
C VAL A 340 10.33 31.14 -13.56
N ALA A 341 10.34 32.37 -13.02
CA ALA A 341 9.24 33.32 -13.17
C ALA A 341 8.92 33.65 -14.65
N ASP A 342 9.89 33.53 -15.56
CA ASP A 342 9.72 33.85 -16.99
C ASP A 342 8.70 32.96 -17.70
N VAL A 343 8.38 31.79 -17.13
CA VAL A 343 7.47 30.81 -17.75
C VAL A 343 6.00 31.15 -17.49
N PHE A 344 5.71 32.07 -16.57
CA PHE A 344 4.36 32.47 -16.22
C PHE A 344 3.83 33.56 -17.15
N THR A 345 2.56 33.42 -17.50
CA THR A 345 1.84 34.39 -18.31
C THR A 345 1.33 35.54 -17.44
N PHE A 346 0.82 35.25 -16.24
CA PHE A 346 0.20 36.24 -15.35
C PHE A 346 1.21 36.80 -14.33
N SER A 347 1.12 38.11 -14.07
CA SER A 347 1.95 38.77 -13.05
C SER A 347 1.70 38.21 -11.65
N SER A 348 0.46 37.86 -11.32
CA SER A 348 0.09 37.25 -10.03
C SER A 348 0.82 35.94 -9.77
N SER A 349 1.01 35.09 -10.80
CA SER A 349 1.77 33.85 -10.69
C SER A 349 3.26 34.12 -10.43
N LYS A 350 3.82 35.13 -11.10
CA LYS A 350 5.21 35.57 -10.89
C LYS A 350 5.41 36.06 -9.46
N GLU A 351 4.55 36.96 -9.00
CA GLU A 351 4.55 37.48 -7.62
C GLU A 351 4.40 36.35 -6.60
N SER A 352 3.51 35.38 -6.85
CA SER A 352 3.31 34.22 -5.97
C SER A 352 4.53 33.29 -5.90
N LEU A 353 5.29 33.15 -6.99
CA LEU A 353 6.57 32.46 -6.97
C LEU A 353 7.61 33.28 -6.20
N MET A 354 7.75 34.58 -6.49
CA MET A 354 8.74 35.44 -5.81
C MET A 354 8.51 35.48 -4.29
N LYS A 355 7.27 35.62 -3.85
CA LYS A 355 6.89 35.56 -2.43
C LYS A 355 7.21 34.20 -1.79
N PHE A 356 7.11 33.12 -2.55
CA PHE A 356 7.52 31.80 -2.07
C PHE A 356 9.05 31.72 -1.90
N LEU A 357 9.82 32.30 -2.82
CA LEU A 357 11.28 32.33 -2.75
C LEU A 357 11.81 33.20 -1.60
N GLU A 358 11.12 34.30 -1.26
CA GLU A 358 11.45 35.12 -0.08
C GLU A 358 11.35 34.34 1.25
N GLY A 359 10.56 33.26 1.28
CA GLY A 359 10.38 32.39 2.45
C GLY A 359 11.31 31.18 2.50
N LYS A 360 12.29 31.09 1.59
CA LYS A 360 13.26 29.99 1.50
C LYS A 360 14.66 30.52 1.77
#